data_AF-A0A4S8MH60-F1
#
_entry.id   AF-A0A4S8MH60-F1
#
_cell.length_a   1.000
_cell.length_b   1.000
_cell.length_c   1.000
_cell.angle_alpha   90.00
_cell.angle_beta   90.00
_cell.angle_gamma   90.00
#
_symmetry.space_group_name_H-M   'P 1'
#
loop_
_entity.id
_entity.type
_entity.pdbx_description
1 polymer ?
#
loop_
_entity_poly.entity_id
_entity_poly.type
_entity_poly.pdbx_seq_one_letter_code
_entity_poly.pdbx_strand_id
1 'polypeptide(L)'
;MDHNPYSQSHSEIKPDGKKSHTKHQDVRQRKARNAYERALLKLPPGITVPESWFPTDEEMNESFLAQGYSKEELPRIRKLYHERINKRFKDAKRDTVNVIGLKPSKGDQIYAVEIPGSPLSIRLWNGGLLGQGIYSLDFINTETREPVNPPRDYELYPCARVGEPPYMPLISWERAMKIPDEKIEPGAERFSIPHGVNCCLKRHGMDDFWFEVPRSTIGVQMTATTA
;
A
#
# COMPACT_ATOMS: atom_id res chain seq x y z
N MET A 1 34.00 -42.27 38.96
CA MET A 1 32.88 -41.51 39.54
C MET A 1 33.01 -40.12 39.00
N ASP A 2 32.19 -39.76 38.02
CA ASP A 2 31.90 -38.38 37.63
C ASP A 2 30.55 -38.42 36.92
N HIS A 3 29.57 -37.74 37.52
CA HIS A 3 28.17 -37.73 37.14
C HIS A 3 27.93 -36.78 35.96
N ASN A 4 27.35 -37.28 34.88
CA ASN A 4 26.79 -36.48 33.79
C ASN A 4 25.29 -36.21 34.09
N PRO A 5 24.87 -34.95 34.35
CA PRO A 5 23.50 -34.64 34.77
C PRO A 5 22.62 -34.08 33.63
N TYR A 6 22.84 -34.46 32.37
CA TYR A 6 21.94 -34.09 31.26
C TYR A 6 21.46 -35.32 30.47
N SER A 7 20.65 -36.13 31.13
CA SER A 7 19.69 -37.04 30.50
C SER A 7 18.30 -36.52 30.84
N GLN A 8 17.71 -35.74 29.93
CA GLN A 8 16.28 -35.44 29.99
C GLN A 8 15.59 -36.01 28.76
N SER A 9 14.68 -36.92 29.11
CA SER A 9 13.64 -37.59 28.34
C SER A 9 13.02 -36.76 27.22
N HIS A 10 13.00 -37.33 26.01
CA HIS A 10 12.02 -37.01 24.99
C HIS A 10 10.62 -37.42 25.46
N SER A 11 9.77 -36.44 25.77
CA SER A 11 8.32 -36.63 25.82
C SER A 11 7.72 -36.20 24.49
N GLU A 12 7.15 -37.17 23.77
CA GLU A 12 6.31 -36.94 22.60
C GLU A 12 5.10 -36.08 22.99
N ILE A 13 5.04 -34.86 22.48
CA ILE A 13 3.83 -34.05 22.50
C ILE A 13 3.01 -34.46 21.29
N LYS A 14 1.93 -35.22 21.55
CA LYS A 14 0.91 -35.53 20.54
C LYS A 14 0.24 -34.23 20.08
N PRO A 15 0.07 -33.99 18.77
CA PRO A 15 -0.66 -32.82 18.29
C PRO A 15 -2.15 -32.99 18.61
N ASP A 16 -2.62 -32.15 19.53
CA ASP A 16 -4.02 -32.04 19.90
C ASP A 16 -4.80 -31.45 18.72
N GLY A 17 -5.76 -32.23 18.21
CA GLY A 17 -6.59 -31.92 17.06
C GLY A 17 -7.56 -30.78 17.36
N LYS A 18 -7.07 -29.54 17.32
CA LYS A 18 -7.94 -28.35 17.30
C LYS A 18 -8.45 -28.12 15.88
N LYS A 19 -9.68 -28.59 15.65
CA LYS A 19 -10.52 -28.18 14.52
C LYS A 19 -10.51 -26.66 14.43
N SER A 20 -9.83 -26.13 13.41
CA SER A 20 -9.89 -24.73 13.00
C SER A 20 -11.35 -24.35 12.84
N HIS A 21 -11.89 -23.66 13.85
CA HIS A 21 -13.15 -22.95 13.71
C HIS A 21 -12.81 -21.73 12.87
N THR A 22 -13.09 -21.83 11.57
CA THR A 22 -13.17 -20.69 10.68
C THR A 22 -14.20 -19.75 11.28
N LYS A 23 -13.74 -18.76 12.06
CA LYS A 23 -14.56 -17.63 12.46
C LYS A 23 -14.97 -16.96 11.16
N HIS A 24 -16.22 -17.15 10.75
CA HIS A 24 -16.87 -16.19 9.89
C HIS A 24 -16.68 -14.82 10.56
N GLN A 25 -15.83 -13.98 9.99
CA GLN A 25 -15.73 -12.58 10.38
C GLN A 25 -17.14 -12.01 10.21
N ASP A 26 -17.78 -11.70 11.33
CA ASP A 26 -19.06 -11.01 11.34
C ASP A 26 -18.84 -9.66 10.64
N VAL A 27 -19.40 -9.52 9.43
CA VAL A 27 -19.16 -8.34 8.59
C VAL A 27 -19.86 -7.17 9.26
N ARG A 28 -19.06 -6.35 9.95
CA ARG A 28 -19.52 -5.16 10.65
C ARG A 28 -20.42 -4.31 9.76
N GLN A 29 -21.67 -4.08 10.19
CA GLN A 29 -22.65 -3.34 9.39
C GLN A 29 -22.22 -1.86 9.23
N ARG A 30 -21.89 -1.46 8.01
CA ARG A 30 -21.41 -0.10 7.68
C ARG A 30 -22.59 0.83 7.41
N LYS A 31 -23.03 1.56 8.42
CA LYS A 31 -24.01 2.66 8.27
C LYS A 31 -23.27 4.01 8.25
N ALA A 32 -23.41 4.76 7.16
CA ALA A 32 -22.77 6.06 7.05
C ALA A 32 -23.42 7.12 7.95
N ARG A 33 -22.61 7.81 8.76
CA ARG A 33 -22.99 8.88 9.68
C ARG A 33 -22.67 10.27 9.15
N ASN A 34 -21.72 10.37 8.22
CA ASN A 34 -21.27 11.62 7.62
C ASN A 34 -20.98 11.47 6.12
N ALA A 35 -20.65 12.57 5.45
CA ALA A 35 -20.43 12.63 4.01
C ALA A 35 -19.23 11.81 3.52
N TYR A 36 -18.18 11.71 4.33
CA TYR A 36 -17.01 10.89 4.01
C TYR A 36 -17.37 9.41 3.98
N GLU A 37 -18.04 8.92 5.02
CA GLU A 37 -18.52 7.54 5.08
C GLU A 37 -19.49 7.22 3.94
N ARG A 38 -20.39 8.17 3.59
CA ARG A 38 -21.26 8.01 2.41
C ARG A 38 -20.47 7.90 1.11
N ALA A 39 -19.41 8.70 0.96
CA ALA A 39 -18.54 8.66 -0.21
C ALA A 39 -17.73 7.36 -0.30
N LEU A 40 -17.26 6.83 0.84
CA LEU A 40 -16.60 5.53 0.89
C LEU A 40 -17.50 4.38 0.45
N LEU A 41 -18.79 4.41 0.78
CA LEU A 41 -19.76 3.41 0.33
C LEU A 41 -20.03 3.44 -1.19
N LYS A 42 -19.60 4.49 -1.89
CA LYS A 42 -19.69 4.60 -3.36
C LYS A 42 -18.46 4.08 -4.09
N LEU A 43 -17.44 3.62 -3.37
CA LEU A 43 -16.24 3.09 -4.01
C LEU A 43 -16.57 1.86 -4.86
N PRO A 44 -15.89 1.68 -6.02
CA PRO A 44 -16.09 0.54 -6.89
C PRO A 44 -16.09 -0.82 -6.17
N PRO A 45 -16.93 -1.78 -6.61
CA PRO A 45 -16.87 -3.15 -6.13
C PRO A 45 -15.45 -3.72 -6.32
N GLY A 46 -14.86 -4.26 -5.26
CA GLY A 46 -13.48 -4.77 -5.26
C GLY A 46 -12.47 -3.91 -4.49
N ILE A 47 -12.82 -2.66 -4.14
CA ILE A 47 -12.01 -1.88 -3.20
C ILE A 47 -12.36 -2.29 -1.77
N THR A 48 -11.43 -2.96 -1.10
CA THR A 48 -11.54 -3.25 0.33
C THR A 48 -11.26 -1.97 1.12
N VAL A 49 -12.30 -1.40 1.72
CA VAL A 49 -12.14 -0.28 2.65
C VAL A 49 -11.77 -0.83 4.03
N PRO A 50 -10.65 -0.40 4.64
CA PRO A 50 -10.28 -0.80 6.00
C PRO A 50 -11.36 -0.42 7.02
N GLU A 51 -11.54 -1.25 8.05
CA GLU A 51 -12.52 -0.97 9.11
C GLU A 51 -12.22 0.34 9.85
N SER A 52 -10.93 0.69 9.99
CA SER A 52 -10.47 1.95 10.60
C SER A 52 -10.97 3.21 9.86
N TRP A 53 -11.39 3.09 8.59
CA TRP A 53 -11.99 4.18 7.83
C TRP A 53 -13.49 4.36 8.12
N PHE A 54 -14.10 3.39 8.82
CA PHE A 54 -15.46 3.41 9.35
C PHE A 54 -15.43 3.15 10.87
N PRO A 55 -14.79 4.00 11.70
CA PRO A 55 -14.59 3.70 13.13
C PRO A 55 -15.91 3.67 13.93
N THR A 56 -16.09 2.84 14.96
CA THR A 56 -17.32 2.84 15.78
C THR A 56 -17.35 4.12 16.62
N ASP A 57 -18.47 4.37 17.30
CA ASP A 57 -18.50 5.43 18.30
C ASP A 57 -17.51 5.13 19.44
N GLU A 58 -17.33 3.88 19.82
CA GLU A 58 -16.33 3.44 20.81
C GLU A 58 -14.89 3.70 20.32
N GLU A 59 -14.53 3.30 19.10
CA GLU A 59 -13.19 3.54 18.52
C GLU A 59 -12.90 5.04 18.39
N MET A 60 -13.90 5.83 17.99
CA MET A 60 -13.78 7.29 18.00
C MET A 60 -13.59 7.83 19.42
N ASN A 61 -14.32 7.30 20.40
CA ASN A 61 -14.19 7.71 21.80
C ASN A 61 -12.79 7.42 22.35
N GLU A 62 -12.23 6.24 22.09
CA GLU A 62 -10.86 5.90 22.47
C GLU A 62 -9.85 6.89 21.89
N SER A 63 -10.00 7.24 20.60
CA SER A 63 -9.16 8.25 19.95
C SER A 63 -9.32 9.64 20.57
N PHE A 64 -10.54 10.04 20.94
CA PHE A 64 -10.78 11.35 21.56
C PHE A 64 -10.26 11.40 23.01
N LEU A 65 -10.42 10.32 23.78
CA LEU A 65 -9.83 10.23 25.12
C LEU A 65 -8.30 10.32 25.03
N ALA A 66 -7.68 9.64 24.06
CA ALA A 66 -6.24 9.74 23.81
C ALA A 66 -5.78 11.14 23.39
N GLN A 67 -6.69 11.96 22.82
CA GLN A 67 -6.45 13.37 22.49
C GLN A 67 -6.71 14.32 23.68
N GLY A 68 -7.11 13.80 24.85
CA GLY A 68 -7.28 14.57 26.08
C GLY A 68 -8.70 15.09 26.34
N TYR A 69 -9.71 14.70 25.54
CA TYR A 69 -11.11 15.03 25.83
C TYR A 69 -11.63 14.22 27.01
N SER A 70 -12.56 14.78 27.80
CA SER A 70 -13.19 14.06 28.90
C SER A 70 -14.32 13.13 28.41
N LYS A 71 -14.73 12.15 29.23
CA LYS A 71 -15.84 11.25 28.90
C LYS A 71 -17.16 11.98 28.68
N GLU A 72 -17.37 13.05 29.44
CA GLU A 72 -18.56 13.90 29.40
C GLU A 72 -18.64 14.69 28.08
N GLU A 73 -17.49 14.98 27.47
CA GLU A 73 -17.41 15.72 26.20
C GLU A 73 -17.64 14.85 24.96
N LEU A 74 -17.47 13.53 25.07
CA LEU A 74 -17.47 12.61 23.93
C LEU A 74 -18.69 12.76 23.01
N PRO A 75 -19.94 12.85 23.50
CA PRO A 75 -21.10 13.03 22.62
C PRO A 75 -21.02 14.33 21.80
N ARG A 76 -20.57 15.42 22.42
CA ARG A 76 -20.40 16.72 21.76
C ARG A 76 -19.30 16.65 20.69
N ILE A 77 -18.16 16.04 21.01
CA ILE A 77 -17.02 15.93 20.09
C ILE A 77 -17.35 15.02 18.90
N ARG A 78 -18.05 13.88 19.10
CA ARG A 78 -18.53 13.03 17.99
C ARG A 78 -19.42 13.82 17.03
N LYS A 79 -20.39 14.57 17.56
CA LYS A 79 -21.28 15.42 16.75
C LYS A 79 -20.49 16.44 15.93
N LEU A 80 -19.58 17.18 16.58
CA LEU A 80 -18.73 18.19 15.91
C LEU A 80 -17.84 17.57 14.84
N TYR A 81 -17.28 16.38 15.07
CA TYR A 81 -16.50 15.65 14.09
C TYR A 81 -17.32 15.39 12.81
N HIS A 82 -18.52 14.80 12.95
CA HIS A 82 -19.38 14.51 11.81
C HIS A 82 -19.84 15.78 11.07
N GLU A 83 -20.22 16.83 11.79
CA GLU A 83 -20.60 18.13 11.22
C GLU A 83 -19.44 18.75 10.42
N ARG A 84 -18.22 18.73 10.98
CA ARG A 84 -17.01 19.24 10.31
C ARG A 84 -16.72 18.48 9.01
N ILE A 85 -16.84 17.15 9.02
CA ILE A 85 -16.64 16.33 7.82
C ILE A 85 -17.73 16.63 6.78
N ASN A 86 -18.99 16.72 7.17
CA ASN A 86 -20.09 17.10 6.27
C ASN A 86 -19.84 18.48 5.63
N LYS A 87 -19.42 19.46 6.43
CA LYS A 87 -19.11 20.82 5.95
C LYS A 87 -17.98 20.80 4.92
N ARG A 88 -16.89 20.06 5.17
CA ARG A 88 -15.76 19.94 4.22
C ARG A 88 -16.19 19.40 2.85
N PHE A 89 -17.06 18.39 2.82
CA PHE A 89 -17.59 17.85 1.57
C PHE A 89 -18.49 18.86 0.85
N LYS A 90 -19.36 19.57 1.59
CA LYS A 90 -20.21 20.63 1.05
C LYS A 90 -19.39 21.77 0.45
N ASP A 91 -18.38 22.27 1.18
CA ASP A 91 -17.51 23.37 0.74
C ASP A 91 -16.72 22.97 -0.51
N ALA A 92 -16.23 21.73 -0.56
CA ALA A 92 -15.51 21.17 -1.71
C ALA A 92 -16.43 20.79 -2.89
N LYS A 93 -17.76 20.95 -2.74
CA LYS A 93 -18.78 20.60 -3.75
C LYS A 93 -18.57 19.19 -4.34
N ARG A 94 -18.21 18.22 -3.49
CA ARG A 94 -17.97 16.83 -3.90
C ARG A 94 -18.74 15.86 -3.01
N ASP A 95 -19.04 14.71 -3.56
CA ASP A 95 -19.73 13.60 -2.89
C ASP A 95 -18.97 12.26 -3.02
N THR A 96 -17.74 12.32 -3.52
CA THR A 96 -16.76 11.24 -3.69
C THR A 96 -15.47 11.53 -2.92
N VAL A 97 -14.67 10.49 -2.71
CA VAL A 97 -13.31 10.59 -2.16
C VAL A 97 -12.28 10.33 -3.25
N ASN A 98 -11.16 11.06 -3.20
CA ASN A 98 -10.00 10.71 -3.99
C ASN A 98 -9.24 9.64 -3.21
N VAL A 99 -9.15 8.44 -3.79
CA VAL A 99 -8.32 7.36 -3.25
C VAL A 99 -7.03 7.33 -4.05
N ILE A 100 -5.90 7.28 -3.33
CA ILE A 100 -4.57 7.22 -3.94
C ILE A 100 -3.95 5.83 -3.75
N GLY A 101 -3.04 5.46 -4.65
CA GLY A 101 -2.26 4.23 -4.56
C GLY A 101 -3.03 2.94 -4.79
N LEU A 102 -4.29 2.97 -5.23
CA LEU A 102 -5.00 1.77 -5.66
C LEU A 102 -4.26 1.11 -6.82
N LYS A 103 -4.11 -0.20 -6.78
CA LYS A 103 -3.56 -0.97 -7.91
C LYS A 103 -4.45 -0.78 -9.13
N PRO A 104 -3.89 -0.81 -10.35
CA PRO A 104 -4.67 -0.58 -11.57
C PRO A 104 -5.70 -1.70 -11.79
N SER A 105 -6.88 -1.31 -12.25
CA SER A 105 -7.97 -2.18 -12.70
C SER A 105 -7.90 -2.45 -14.20
N LYS A 106 -8.67 -3.43 -14.69
CA LYS A 106 -8.76 -3.72 -16.13
C LYS A 106 -9.26 -2.48 -16.89
N GLY A 107 -8.48 -2.02 -17.87
CA GLY A 107 -8.76 -0.83 -18.67
C GLY A 107 -8.02 0.42 -18.21
N ASP A 108 -7.39 0.41 -17.04
CA ASP A 108 -6.53 1.51 -16.60
C ASP A 108 -5.26 1.58 -17.47
N GLN A 109 -4.83 2.80 -17.76
CA GLN A 109 -3.57 3.02 -18.45
C GLN A 109 -2.39 2.70 -17.53
N ILE A 110 -1.55 1.79 -17.97
CA ILE A 110 -0.31 1.39 -17.28
C ILE A 110 0.88 1.50 -18.23
N TYR A 111 2.07 1.67 -17.65
CA TYR A 111 3.33 1.47 -18.33
C TYR A 111 4.03 0.29 -17.66
N ALA A 112 4.63 -0.60 -18.45
CA ALA A 112 5.36 -1.74 -17.94
C ALA A 112 6.76 -1.75 -18.55
N VAL A 113 7.77 -2.00 -17.71
CA VAL A 113 9.17 -2.11 -18.10
C VAL A 113 9.66 -3.48 -17.66
N GLU A 114 10.01 -4.33 -18.63
CA GLU A 114 10.57 -5.65 -18.36
C GLU A 114 11.99 -5.51 -17.78
N ILE A 115 12.31 -6.27 -16.73
CA ILE A 115 13.62 -6.24 -16.09
C ILE A 115 14.51 -7.30 -16.76
N PRO A 116 15.65 -6.95 -17.38
CA PRO A 116 16.52 -7.90 -18.06
C PRO A 116 16.99 -9.03 -17.14
N GLY A 117 16.86 -10.27 -17.62
CA GLY A 117 17.26 -11.48 -16.87
C GLY A 117 16.41 -11.76 -15.63
N SER A 118 15.21 -11.19 -15.52
CA SER A 118 14.28 -11.43 -14.43
C SER A 118 12.89 -11.78 -14.99
N PRO A 119 12.12 -12.65 -14.31
CA PRO A 119 10.73 -12.90 -14.69
C PRO A 119 9.81 -11.73 -14.31
N LEU A 120 10.33 -10.66 -13.71
CA LEU A 120 9.55 -9.53 -13.22
C LEU A 120 9.60 -8.33 -14.16
N SER A 121 8.51 -7.57 -14.14
CA SER A 121 8.42 -6.25 -14.76
C SER A 121 8.10 -5.21 -13.70
N ILE A 122 8.57 -3.98 -13.91
CA ILE A 122 8.13 -2.80 -13.16
C ILE A 122 6.87 -2.28 -13.83
N ARG A 123 5.81 -2.01 -13.07
CA ARG A 123 4.57 -1.42 -13.56
C ARG A 123 4.36 -0.05 -12.92
N LEU A 124 3.98 0.91 -13.74
CA LEU A 124 3.75 2.31 -13.40
C LEU A 124 2.33 2.71 -13.78
N TRP A 125 1.64 3.45 -12.92
CA TRP A 125 0.30 3.98 -13.19
C TRP A 125 0.03 5.27 -12.41
N ASN A 126 -1.02 6.00 -12.78
CA ASN A 126 -1.36 7.30 -12.19
C ASN A 126 -1.50 7.23 -10.67
N GLY A 127 -2.15 6.19 -10.15
CA GLY A 127 -2.36 6.00 -8.71
C GLY A 127 -3.11 7.13 -8.01
N GLY A 128 -3.78 8.03 -8.76
CA GLY A 128 -4.41 9.23 -8.22
C GLY A 128 -3.44 10.34 -7.84
N LEU A 129 -2.16 10.24 -8.20
CA LEU A 129 -1.08 11.16 -7.83
C LEU A 129 -0.47 11.92 -9.02
N LEU A 130 -0.94 11.66 -10.24
CA LEU A 130 -0.37 12.29 -11.43
C LEU A 130 -0.50 13.82 -11.44
N GLY A 131 -1.56 14.37 -10.84
CA GLY A 131 -1.70 15.83 -10.64
C GLY A 131 -0.64 16.45 -9.73
N GLN A 132 0.13 15.62 -9.01
CA GLN A 132 1.30 16.02 -8.21
C GLN A 132 2.62 15.66 -8.91
N GLY A 133 2.57 15.20 -10.16
CA GLY A 133 3.75 14.76 -10.91
C GLY A 133 4.34 13.44 -10.40
N ILE A 134 3.54 12.58 -9.77
CA ILE A 134 3.99 11.32 -9.16
C ILE A 134 3.23 10.15 -9.81
N TYR A 135 3.96 9.11 -10.19
CA TYR A 135 3.42 7.79 -10.52
C TYR A 135 3.46 6.88 -9.29
N SER A 136 2.48 5.99 -9.19
CA SER A 136 2.61 4.79 -8.39
C SER A 136 3.38 3.73 -9.17
N LEU A 137 4.20 2.97 -8.45
CA LEU A 137 5.07 1.92 -8.97
C LEU A 137 4.88 0.62 -8.16
N ASP A 138 4.86 -0.52 -8.83
CA ASP A 138 5.00 -1.85 -8.23
C ASP A 138 5.73 -2.83 -9.15
N PHE A 139 5.92 -4.06 -8.66
CA PHE A 139 6.46 -5.17 -9.44
C PHE A 139 5.33 -6.13 -9.80
N ILE A 140 5.42 -6.68 -11.01
CA ILE A 140 4.51 -7.72 -11.48
C ILE A 140 5.31 -8.90 -12.04
N ASN A 141 4.73 -10.10 -11.98
CA ASN A 141 5.19 -11.18 -12.84
C ASN A 141 4.92 -10.79 -14.31
N THR A 142 5.93 -10.93 -15.17
CA THR A 142 5.85 -10.48 -16.57
C THR A 142 4.81 -11.25 -17.38
N GLU A 143 4.71 -12.57 -17.14
CA GLU A 143 3.80 -13.47 -17.84
C GLU A 143 2.37 -13.34 -17.31
N THR A 144 2.17 -13.49 -16.00
CA THR A 144 0.82 -13.51 -15.40
C THR A 144 0.25 -12.13 -15.17
N ARG A 145 1.09 -11.08 -15.20
CA ARG A 145 0.75 -9.68 -14.85
C ARG A 145 0.26 -9.49 -13.41
N GLU A 146 0.41 -10.50 -12.57
CA GLU A 146 0.02 -10.43 -11.16
C GLU A 146 1.01 -9.59 -10.35
N PRO A 147 0.54 -8.75 -9.42
CA PRO A 147 1.41 -7.98 -8.56
C PRO A 147 2.19 -8.88 -7.61
N VAL A 148 3.48 -8.57 -7.43
CA VAL A 148 4.38 -9.26 -6.50
C VAL A 148 5.14 -8.24 -5.66
N ASN A 149 5.54 -8.63 -4.46
CA ASN A 149 6.46 -7.82 -3.67
C ASN A 149 7.87 -7.99 -4.26
N PRO A 150 8.69 -6.93 -4.34
CA PRO A 150 10.05 -7.06 -4.84
C PRO A 150 10.89 -7.99 -3.96
N PRO A 151 11.87 -8.71 -4.54
CA PRO A 151 12.92 -9.35 -3.76
C PRO A 151 13.63 -8.37 -2.83
N ARG A 152 14.12 -8.84 -1.68
CA ARG A 152 14.70 -7.97 -0.64
C ARG A 152 15.96 -7.22 -1.09
N ASP A 153 16.68 -7.77 -2.06
CA ASP A 153 17.90 -7.20 -2.63
C ASP A 153 17.63 -6.25 -3.81
N TYR A 154 16.37 -5.97 -4.12
CA TYR A 154 15.99 -5.01 -5.14
C TYR A 154 15.87 -3.62 -4.52
N GLU A 155 16.65 -2.68 -5.02
CA GLU A 155 16.63 -1.29 -4.57
C GLU A 155 16.40 -0.35 -5.75
N LEU A 156 15.43 0.56 -5.60
CA LEU A 156 15.08 1.54 -6.61
C LEU A 156 15.64 2.90 -6.24
N TYR A 157 16.47 3.48 -7.11
CA TYR A 157 17.12 4.76 -6.90
C TYR A 157 16.65 5.75 -7.97
N PRO A 158 15.79 6.74 -7.65
CA PRO A 158 15.44 7.78 -8.59
C PRO A 158 16.65 8.72 -8.78
N CYS A 159 16.82 9.23 -9.99
CA CYS A 159 17.87 10.17 -10.37
C CYS A 159 17.34 11.19 -11.36
N ALA A 160 17.80 12.44 -11.27
CA ALA A 160 17.46 13.46 -12.27
C ALA A 160 18.00 13.08 -13.66
N ARG A 161 19.23 12.54 -13.75
CA ARG A 161 19.83 12.04 -14.99
C ARG A 161 20.59 10.73 -14.78
N VAL A 162 20.73 9.95 -15.86
CA VAL A 162 21.58 8.75 -15.87
C VAL A 162 23.03 9.16 -15.60
N GLY A 163 23.69 8.45 -14.68
CA GLY A 163 25.09 8.70 -14.29
C GLY A 163 25.29 9.78 -13.22
N GLU A 164 24.23 10.49 -12.82
CA GLU A 164 24.29 11.36 -11.63
C GLU A 164 24.18 10.53 -10.34
N PRO A 165 24.72 11.02 -9.21
CA PRO A 165 24.52 10.38 -7.92
C PRO A 165 23.03 10.19 -7.64
N PRO A 166 22.60 8.98 -7.28
CA PRO A 166 21.20 8.72 -7.00
C PRO A 166 20.72 9.50 -5.76
N TYR A 167 19.42 9.76 -5.70
CA TYR A 167 18.77 10.15 -4.45
C TYR A 167 18.81 8.97 -3.45
N MET A 168 18.13 9.13 -2.31
CA MET A 168 17.86 8.01 -1.42
C MET A 168 17.04 6.92 -2.13
N PRO A 169 17.26 5.63 -1.81
CA PRO A 169 16.45 4.57 -2.38
C PRO A 169 14.98 4.75 -2.00
N LEU A 170 14.08 4.39 -2.91
CA LEU A 170 12.65 4.37 -2.63
C LEU A 170 12.34 3.36 -1.53
N ILE A 171 11.48 3.78 -0.60
CA ILE A 171 10.86 2.90 0.38
C ILE A 171 9.42 2.63 -0.04
N SER A 172 8.96 1.39 0.12
CA SER A 172 7.56 1.06 -0.12
C SER A 172 6.66 1.78 0.88
N TRP A 173 5.42 2.05 0.49
CA TRP A 173 4.44 2.73 1.35
C TRP A 173 4.19 1.93 2.62
N GLU A 174 4.13 0.61 2.49
CA GLU A 174 3.90 -0.33 3.58
C GLU A 174 5.04 -0.24 4.62
N ARG A 175 6.30 -0.25 4.18
CA ARG A 175 7.46 -0.06 5.07
C ARG A 175 7.53 1.34 5.65
N ALA A 176 7.22 2.38 4.86
CA ALA A 176 7.16 3.76 5.35
C ALA A 176 6.07 3.95 6.41
N MET A 177 4.96 3.21 6.30
CA MET A 177 3.90 3.11 7.31
C MET A 177 4.26 2.18 8.48
N LYS A 178 5.49 1.65 8.52
CA LYS A 178 6.02 0.76 9.55
C LYS A 178 5.23 -0.54 9.69
N ILE A 179 4.65 -1.02 8.59
CA ILE A 179 4.09 -2.38 8.54
C ILE A 179 5.28 -3.35 8.59
N PRO A 180 5.31 -4.30 9.55
CA PRO A 180 6.36 -5.31 9.60
C PRO A 180 6.40 -6.15 8.32
N ASP A 181 7.59 -6.49 7.82
CA ASP A 181 7.75 -7.19 6.53
C ASP A 181 6.90 -8.47 6.43
N GLU A 182 6.81 -9.23 7.52
CA GLU A 182 6.03 -10.47 7.62
C GLU A 182 4.51 -10.26 7.62
N LYS A 183 4.06 -9.01 7.74
CA LYS A 183 2.66 -8.58 7.65
C LYS A 183 2.34 -7.86 6.35
N ILE A 184 3.32 -7.65 5.48
CA ILE A 184 3.09 -7.10 4.15
C ILE A 184 2.55 -8.23 3.28
N GLU A 185 1.28 -8.12 2.89
CA GLU A 185 0.63 -9.11 2.02
C GLU A 185 1.37 -9.26 0.68
N PRO A 186 1.41 -10.47 0.09
CA PRO A 186 2.02 -10.67 -1.22
C PRO A 186 1.42 -9.75 -2.30
N GLY A 187 2.27 -9.06 -3.05
CA GLY A 187 1.87 -8.13 -4.11
C GLY A 187 1.33 -6.78 -3.61
N ALA A 188 1.27 -6.56 -2.31
CA ALA A 188 0.78 -5.31 -1.74
C ALA A 188 1.72 -4.14 -1.98
N GLU A 189 3.04 -4.36 -1.98
CA GLU A 189 4.03 -3.29 -1.96
C GLU A 189 3.88 -2.30 -3.12
N ARG A 190 3.96 -1.02 -2.77
CA ARG A 190 3.84 0.11 -3.70
C ARG A 190 4.83 1.20 -3.38
N PHE A 191 5.30 1.89 -4.40
CA PHE A 191 6.23 3.00 -4.30
C PHE A 191 5.66 4.24 -4.98
N SER A 192 6.16 5.41 -4.59
CA SER A 192 5.91 6.67 -5.29
C SER A 192 7.18 7.07 -6.02
N ILE A 193 7.06 7.43 -7.30
CA ILE A 193 8.20 7.92 -8.07
C ILE A 193 7.81 9.16 -8.89
N PRO A 194 8.63 10.23 -8.91
CA PRO A 194 8.36 11.39 -9.75
C PRO A 194 8.31 11.03 -11.23
N HIS A 195 7.45 11.68 -12.00
CA HIS A 195 7.40 11.50 -13.45
C HIS A 195 8.62 12.10 -14.15
N GLY A 196 9.02 11.56 -15.30
CA GLY A 196 10.08 12.11 -16.14
C GLY A 196 11.50 12.03 -15.56
N VAL A 197 11.69 11.33 -14.44
CA VAL A 197 13.02 11.04 -13.89
C VAL A 197 13.54 9.70 -14.42
N ASN A 198 14.84 9.48 -14.29
CA ASN A 198 15.40 8.14 -14.46
C ASN A 198 15.34 7.39 -13.13
N CYS A 199 15.29 6.06 -13.20
CA CYS A 199 15.39 5.22 -12.04
C CYS A 199 16.36 4.07 -12.31
N CYS A 200 17.27 3.85 -11.37
CA CYS A 200 18.15 2.69 -11.34
C CYS A 200 17.56 1.63 -10.42
N LEU A 201 17.36 0.43 -10.96
CA LEU A 201 17.14 -0.78 -10.19
C LEU A 201 18.48 -1.47 -9.96
N LYS A 202 18.90 -1.55 -8.70
CA LYS A 202 20.04 -2.35 -8.27
C LYS A 202 19.56 -3.72 -7.81
N ARG A 203 20.32 -4.76 -8.18
CA ARG A 203 20.08 -6.16 -7.82
C ARG A 203 21.40 -6.80 -7.45
N HIS A 204 21.42 -7.67 -6.44
CA HIS A 204 22.67 -8.22 -5.96
C HIS A 204 23.39 -9.04 -7.05
N GLY A 205 24.64 -8.70 -7.36
CA GLY A 205 25.47 -9.43 -8.33
C GLY A 205 25.08 -9.24 -9.80
N MET A 206 24.22 -8.26 -10.11
CA MET A 206 23.78 -7.95 -11.48
C MET A 206 24.13 -6.51 -11.84
N ASP A 207 24.22 -6.22 -13.13
CA ASP A 207 24.40 -4.84 -13.61
C ASP A 207 23.19 -3.96 -13.25
N ASP A 208 23.49 -2.70 -12.97
CA ASP A 208 22.51 -1.63 -12.72
C ASP A 208 21.56 -1.50 -13.92
N PHE A 209 20.26 -1.65 -13.68
CA PHE A 209 19.25 -1.53 -14.71
C PHE A 209 18.57 -0.16 -14.65
N TRP A 210 18.67 0.62 -15.73
CA TRP A 210 18.11 1.97 -15.82
C TRP A 210 16.85 2.00 -16.67
N PHE A 211 15.85 2.76 -16.21
CA PHE A 211 14.66 3.04 -16.99
C PHE A 211 14.18 4.47 -16.75
N GLU A 212 13.53 5.06 -17.77
CA GLU A 212 12.88 6.36 -17.65
C GLU A 212 11.45 6.17 -17.13
N VAL A 213 11.10 6.94 -16.10
CA VAL A 213 9.69 7.07 -15.68
C VAL A 213 8.99 7.95 -16.72
N PRO A 214 7.87 7.52 -17.31
CA PRO A 214 7.15 8.30 -18.30
C PRO A 214 6.94 9.72 -17.82
N ARG A 215 7.36 10.69 -18.63
CA ARG A 215 6.79 12.04 -18.53
C ARG A 215 5.30 11.87 -18.77
N SER A 216 4.47 12.53 -17.97
CA SER A 216 3.02 12.44 -18.15
C SER A 216 2.70 12.79 -19.59
N THR A 217 2.41 11.77 -20.40
CA THR A 217 1.95 11.95 -21.76
C THR A 217 0.46 12.13 -21.67
N ILE A 218 0.03 13.38 -21.76
CA ILE A 218 -1.14 13.63 -22.59
C ILE A 218 -0.69 13.24 -24.02
N GLY A 219 -0.77 11.93 -24.35
CA GLY A 219 -0.43 11.34 -25.65
C GLY A 219 1.06 11.02 -25.90
N VAL A 220 1.32 9.81 -26.41
CA VAL A 220 2.56 9.23 -26.97
C VAL A 220 3.08 7.98 -26.21
N GLN A 221 3.05 6.84 -26.92
CA GLN A 221 3.74 5.59 -26.58
C GLN A 221 5.24 5.77 -26.80
N MET A 222 6.06 5.33 -25.84
CA MET A 222 7.52 5.30 -25.96
C MET A 222 7.98 3.84 -26.10
N THR A 223 8.83 3.58 -27.08
CA THR A 223 9.58 2.34 -27.25
C THR A 223 10.94 2.46 -26.56
N ALA A 224 11.32 1.45 -25.77
CA ALA A 224 12.65 1.36 -25.17
C ALA A 224 13.73 1.17 -26.25
N THR A 225 14.88 1.82 -26.09
CA THR A 225 16.07 1.60 -26.93
C THR A 225 17.15 0.97 -26.07
N THR A 226 17.67 -0.18 -26.49
CA THR A 226 18.89 -0.77 -25.95
C THR A 226 20.12 -0.05 -26.53
N ALA A 227 21.07 0.30 -25.67
CA ALA A 227 22.42 0.69 -26.08
C ALA A 227 23.22 -0.55 -26.52
#